data_AF-A0A6L9MHE5-F1
#
_entry.id   AF-A0A6L9MHE5-F1
#
_cell.length_a   1.000
_cell.length_b   1.000
_cell.length_c   1.000
_cell.angle_alpha   90.00
_cell.angle_beta   90.00
_cell.angle_gamma   90.00
#
_symmetry.space_group_name_H-M   'P 1'
#
loop_
_entity.id
_entity.type
_entity.pdbx_description
1 polymer ?
#
loop_
_entity_poly.entity_id
_entity_poly.type
_entity_poly.pdbx_seq_one_letter_code
_entity_poly.pdbx_strand_id
1 'polypeptide(L)'
;MSNADEKRHGLAWGASLSLACLALVLAAPAARAEAPLTPEAAAAASPSTWTSLRADLFGERPLVEGSEAISLDAPARATDPAIVPITLTLDPGHDIRKVTLVIDENPAPVAATFDIAENAGVTQLSTRVRVNEYTDIHAVAEAADGTLYVTSRFVKAAGGCAAPAAKDPEVAASEMGQMKLRFFEAAADADRHEAQLMIRHPNNSGLQKDQVTLLYIPAHFISELAITRNGEPLFSMTGGISISEDPSFRFDYAGEAAAFHARAVDTDGNVFEKSFTPGQS
;
A
#
# COMPACT_ATOMS: atom_id res chain seq x y z
N MET A 1 -23.89 -63.16 101.41
CA MET A 1 -24.77 -62.44 102.35
C MET A 1 -25.03 -61.05 101.79
N SER A 2 -26.31 -60.67 101.81
CA SER A 2 -26.89 -59.35 101.62
C SER A 2 -27.15 -58.83 100.20
N ASN A 3 -28.42 -58.47 100.08
CA ASN A 3 -29.22 -57.89 99.01
C ASN A 3 -29.00 -56.38 98.83
N ALA A 4 -29.66 -55.88 97.78
CA ALA A 4 -30.16 -54.51 97.57
C ALA A 4 -29.10 -53.48 97.13
N ASP A 5 -29.40 -52.45 96.33
CA ASP A 5 -30.68 -51.79 96.08
C ASP A 5 -30.61 -50.96 94.78
N GLU A 6 -31.70 -50.29 94.51
CA GLU A 6 -32.32 -49.92 93.26
C GLU A 6 -32.05 -48.45 92.78
N LYS A 7 -32.25 -48.25 91.46
CA LYS A 7 -32.59 -46.99 90.74
C LYS A 7 -31.61 -45.80 90.73
N ARG A 8 -31.32 -45.30 89.52
CA ARG A 8 -31.96 -44.08 88.97
C ARG A 8 -31.60 -43.77 87.52
N HIS A 9 -32.61 -43.26 86.82
CA HIS A 9 -32.66 -42.82 85.43
C HIS A 9 -31.65 -41.72 85.08
N GLY A 10 -31.16 -41.76 83.84
CA GLY A 10 -30.44 -40.67 83.18
C GLY A 10 -30.41 -40.87 81.68
N LEU A 11 -31.44 -40.34 81.01
CA LEU A 11 -31.59 -40.29 79.56
C LEU A 11 -30.54 -39.33 78.98
N ALA A 12 -29.63 -39.81 78.13
CA ALA A 12 -28.72 -38.95 77.38
C ALA A 12 -28.75 -39.34 75.89
N TRP A 13 -29.44 -38.51 75.11
CA TRP A 13 -29.36 -38.50 73.65
C TRP A 13 -27.95 -38.10 73.22
N GLY A 14 -27.19 -39.06 72.68
CA GLY A 14 -25.96 -38.79 71.93
C GLY A 14 -26.30 -38.61 70.46
N ALA A 15 -26.39 -37.36 70.01
CA ALA A 15 -26.52 -37.02 68.60
C ALA A 15 -25.28 -37.48 67.81
N SER A 16 -25.48 -38.35 66.83
CA SER A 16 -24.45 -38.69 65.84
C SER A 16 -24.27 -37.50 64.89
N LEU A 17 -23.19 -36.73 65.05
CA LEU A 17 -22.74 -35.82 64.00
C LEU A 17 -22.12 -36.65 62.87
N SER A 18 -22.91 -36.97 61.85
CA SER A 18 -22.39 -37.37 60.54
C SER A 18 -21.76 -36.15 59.88
N LEU A 19 -20.43 -36.10 59.84
CA LEU A 19 -19.67 -35.12 59.07
C LEU A 19 -19.79 -35.48 57.59
N ALA A 20 -20.84 -34.99 56.92
CA ALA A 20 -20.94 -35.04 55.47
C ALA A 20 -20.03 -33.93 54.91
N CYS A 21 -18.81 -34.28 54.51
CA CYS A 21 -17.95 -33.42 53.70
C CYS A 21 -18.60 -33.22 52.33
N LEU A 22 -19.38 -32.16 52.18
CA LEU A 22 -19.85 -31.69 50.87
C LEU A 22 -18.65 -31.05 50.15
N ALA A 23 -17.94 -31.84 49.35
CA ALA A 23 -16.94 -31.33 48.43
C ALA A 23 -17.65 -30.54 47.32
N LEU A 24 -17.79 -29.23 47.51
CA LEU A 24 -18.16 -28.31 46.44
C LEU A 24 -16.99 -28.26 45.45
N VAL A 25 -17.05 -29.05 44.38
CA VAL A 25 -16.15 -28.88 43.24
C VAL A 25 -16.58 -27.59 42.54
N LEU A 26 -15.92 -26.48 42.88
CA LEU A 26 -15.97 -25.26 42.09
C LEU A 26 -15.31 -25.56 40.75
N ALA A 27 -16.11 -25.89 39.74
CA ALA A 27 -15.67 -25.86 38.36
C ALA A 27 -15.40 -24.39 38.00
N ALA A 28 -14.18 -23.92 38.24
CA ALA A 28 -13.74 -22.63 37.71
C ALA A 28 -13.83 -22.71 36.18
N PRO A 29 -14.52 -21.78 35.49
CA PRO A 29 -14.45 -21.72 34.05
C PRO A 29 -12.98 -21.48 33.70
N ALA A 30 -12.36 -22.44 33.01
CA ALA A 30 -11.08 -22.21 32.38
C ALA A 30 -11.30 -21.13 31.31
N ALA A 31 -11.09 -19.86 31.69
CA ALA A 31 -10.98 -18.78 30.73
C ALA A 31 -9.85 -19.17 29.79
N ARG A 32 -10.18 -19.56 28.55
CA ARG A 32 -9.18 -19.66 27.48
C ARG A 32 -8.64 -18.25 27.33
N ALA A 33 -7.41 -18.03 27.78
CA ALA A 33 -6.68 -16.83 27.40
C ALA A 33 -6.57 -16.87 25.88
N GLU A 34 -7.32 -16.02 25.19
CA GLU A 34 -7.10 -15.77 23.77
C GLU A 34 -5.69 -15.21 23.65
N ALA A 35 -4.84 -15.88 22.89
CA ALA A 35 -3.50 -15.40 22.65
C ALA A 35 -3.61 -14.02 21.97
N PRO A 36 -2.83 -13.01 22.40
CA PRO A 36 -2.83 -11.72 21.73
C PRO A 36 -2.49 -11.91 20.24
N LEU A 37 -3.27 -11.27 19.37
CA LEU A 37 -3.03 -11.32 17.93
C LEU A 37 -1.62 -10.79 17.63
N THR A 38 -0.94 -11.42 16.66
CA THR A 38 0.26 -10.82 16.09
C THR A 38 -0.10 -9.48 15.44
N PRO A 39 0.83 -8.51 15.32
CA PRO A 39 0.55 -7.27 14.59
C PRO A 39 0.01 -7.50 13.17
N GLU A 40 0.46 -8.59 12.54
CA GLU A 40 -0.06 -9.05 11.25
C GLU A 40 -1.52 -9.49 11.31
N ALA A 41 -1.88 -10.37 12.25
CA ALA A 41 -3.25 -10.82 12.41
C ALA A 41 -4.18 -9.69 12.87
N ALA A 42 -3.66 -8.74 13.65
CA ALA A 42 -4.38 -7.54 14.03
C ALA A 42 -4.67 -6.64 12.82
N ALA A 43 -3.65 -6.32 12.00
CA ALA A 43 -3.83 -5.50 10.81
C ALA A 43 -4.77 -6.15 9.78
N ALA A 44 -4.63 -7.46 9.53
CA ALA A 44 -5.52 -8.19 8.62
C ALA A 44 -6.96 -8.36 9.15
N ALA A 45 -7.15 -8.28 10.47
CA ALA A 45 -8.47 -8.34 11.10
C ALA A 45 -9.10 -6.96 11.31
N SER A 46 -8.32 -5.88 11.22
CA SER A 46 -8.84 -4.51 11.27
C SER A 46 -9.77 -4.27 10.08
N PRO A 47 -10.91 -3.59 10.28
CA PRO A 47 -11.76 -3.18 9.17
C PRO A 47 -10.95 -2.31 8.21
N SER A 48 -10.75 -2.76 6.98
CA SER A 48 -10.08 -1.95 5.96
C SER A 48 -10.88 -0.67 5.71
N THR A 49 -10.17 0.45 5.62
CA THR A 49 -10.76 1.75 5.22
C THR A 49 -11.21 1.76 3.75
N TRP A 50 -10.91 0.71 2.97
CA TRP A 50 -11.31 0.56 1.58
C TRP A 50 -12.81 0.75 1.36
N THR A 51 -13.66 0.28 2.26
CA THR A 51 -15.12 0.40 2.08
C THR A 51 -15.55 1.87 1.98
N SER A 52 -15.01 2.75 2.84
CA SER A 52 -15.23 4.20 2.75
C SER A 52 -14.52 4.82 1.56
N LEU A 53 -13.24 4.47 1.33
CA LEU A 53 -12.44 5.04 0.24
C LEU A 53 -13.04 4.74 -1.13
N ARG A 54 -13.54 3.52 -1.32
CA ARG A 54 -14.22 3.11 -2.55
C ARG A 54 -15.41 4.02 -2.85
N ALA A 55 -16.24 4.30 -1.85
CA ALA A 55 -17.41 5.15 -2.02
C ALA A 55 -17.00 6.61 -2.31
N ASP A 56 -15.99 7.14 -1.61
CA ASP A 56 -15.51 8.50 -1.81
C ASP A 56 -14.86 8.70 -3.19
N LEU A 57 -14.12 7.70 -3.67
CA LEU A 57 -13.34 7.78 -4.92
C LEU A 57 -14.15 7.41 -6.17
N PHE A 58 -15.06 6.43 -6.07
CA PHE A 58 -15.76 5.85 -7.21
C PHE A 58 -17.29 5.92 -7.11
N GLY A 59 -17.83 6.41 -5.99
CA GLY A 59 -19.26 6.45 -5.73
C GLY A 59 -19.89 5.06 -5.71
N GLU A 60 -21.11 4.98 -6.23
CA GLU A 60 -21.89 3.73 -6.32
C GLU A 60 -21.55 2.88 -7.55
N ARG A 61 -20.48 3.22 -8.30
CA ARG A 61 -20.09 2.48 -9.49
C ARG A 61 -19.71 1.03 -9.11
N PRO A 62 -20.17 0.01 -9.86
CA PRO A 62 -19.76 -1.35 -9.61
C PRO A 62 -18.27 -1.52 -9.94
N LEU A 63 -17.53 -2.17 -9.03
CA LEU A 63 -16.15 -2.57 -9.24
C LEU A 63 -16.15 -4.08 -9.50
N VAL A 64 -15.64 -4.48 -10.66
CA VAL A 64 -15.49 -5.89 -11.03
C VAL A 64 -14.21 -6.42 -10.40
N GLU A 65 -14.37 -7.36 -9.46
CA GLU A 65 -13.26 -8.05 -8.80
C GLU A 65 -12.85 -9.32 -9.57
N GLY A 66 -11.59 -9.72 -9.44
CA GLY A 66 -11.09 -11.01 -9.96
C GLY A 66 -11.04 -11.12 -11.49
N SER A 67 -11.14 -10.00 -12.22
CA SER A 67 -10.95 -9.95 -13.67
C SER A 67 -9.47 -10.00 -14.05
N GLU A 68 -9.17 -10.41 -15.28
CA GLU A 68 -7.83 -10.31 -15.86
C GLU A 68 -7.48 -8.90 -16.39
N ALA A 69 -8.42 -7.95 -16.33
CA ALA A 69 -8.27 -6.59 -16.86
C ALA A 69 -7.07 -5.81 -16.27
N ILE A 70 -6.78 -6.02 -14.99
CA ILE A 70 -5.62 -5.46 -14.30
C ILE A 70 -5.07 -6.43 -13.28
N SER A 71 -3.75 -6.52 -13.20
CA SER A 71 -3.04 -7.19 -12.12
C SER A 71 -2.10 -6.23 -11.39
N LEU A 72 -1.89 -6.51 -10.11
CA LEU A 72 -1.07 -5.73 -9.21
C LEU A 72 -0.02 -6.66 -8.56
N ASP A 73 1.24 -6.43 -8.90
CA ASP A 73 2.38 -7.07 -8.24
C ASP A 73 3.02 -6.09 -7.24
N ALA A 74 3.22 -6.59 -6.03
CA ALA A 74 3.87 -5.92 -4.92
C ALA A 74 4.47 -6.98 -3.98
N PRO A 75 5.59 -6.67 -3.28
CA PRO A 75 6.18 -7.61 -2.35
C PRO A 75 5.25 -7.88 -1.17
N ALA A 76 5.13 -9.14 -0.73
CA ALA A 76 4.33 -9.48 0.45
C ALA A 76 4.85 -8.80 1.74
N ARG A 77 6.14 -8.47 1.78
CA ARG A 77 6.78 -7.67 2.83
C ARG A 77 7.82 -6.76 2.19
N ALA A 78 7.72 -5.46 2.44
CA ALA A 78 8.71 -4.51 1.98
C ALA A 78 9.98 -4.61 2.82
N THR A 79 11.14 -4.67 2.16
CA THR A 79 12.44 -4.51 2.83
C THR A 79 12.64 -3.07 3.30
N ASP A 80 12.19 -2.11 2.49
CA ASP A 80 12.19 -0.70 2.82
C ASP A 80 10.78 -0.11 2.51
N PRO A 81 10.06 0.36 3.52
CA PRO A 81 8.70 0.89 3.37
C PRO A 81 8.66 2.25 2.64
N ALA A 82 9.80 2.95 2.48
CA ALA A 82 9.86 4.22 1.76
C ALA A 82 9.94 4.04 0.23
N ILE A 83 10.26 2.84 -0.26
CA ILE A 83 10.50 2.52 -1.68
C ILE A 83 9.92 1.15 -2.06
N VAL A 84 8.64 0.93 -1.79
CA VAL A 84 7.95 -0.30 -2.16
C VAL A 84 7.70 -0.33 -3.66
N PRO A 85 8.27 -1.28 -4.42
CA PRO A 85 8.01 -1.40 -5.85
C PRO A 85 6.60 -1.92 -6.11
N ILE A 86 5.90 -1.29 -7.04
CA ILE A 86 4.57 -1.65 -7.51
C ILE A 86 4.63 -1.84 -9.03
N THR A 87 4.07 -2.93 -9.54
CA THR A 87 3.89 -3.16 -10.98
C THR A 87 2.42 -3.42 -11.28
N LEU A 88 1.89 -2.63 -12.19
CA LEU A 88 0.54 -2.75 -12.74
C LEU A 88 0.68 -3.37 -14.13
N THR A 89 -0.04 -4.46 -14.40
CA THR A 89 -0.14 -5.00 -15.75
C THR A 89 -1.59 -4.92 -16.21
N LEU A 90 -1.82 -4.28 -17.35
CA LEU A 90 -3.12 -3.99 -17.94
C LEU A 90 -3.36 -4.95 -19.10
N ASP A 91 -4.53 -5.56 -19.16
CA ASP A 91 -4.89 -6.39 -20.30
C ASP A 91 -5.27 -5.52 -21.51
N PRO A 92 -4.58 -5.63 -22.65
CA PRO A 92 -4.89 -4.85 -23.84
C PRO A 92 -6.30 -5.12 -24.40
N GLY A 93 -6.94 -6.25 -24.04
CA GLY A 93 -8.30 -6.58 -24.45
C GLY A 93 -9.40 -5.73 -23.80
N HIS A 94 -9.09 -4.99 -22.72
CA HIS A 94 -10.06 -4.21 -21.95
C HIS A 94 -10.03 -2.70 -22.21
N ASP A 95 -9.15 -2.22 -23.11
CA ASP A 95 -8.98 -0.79 -23.46
C ASP A 95 -8.97 0.14 -22.22
N ILE A 96 -8.04 -0.13 -21.30
CA ILE A 96 -7.89 0.61 -20.03
C ILE A 96 -7.40 2.03 -20.30
N ARG A 97 -8.13 3.04 -19.81
CA ARG A 97 -7.83 4.47 -20.01
C ARG A 97 -7.37 5.17 -18.75
N LYS A 98 -7.69 4.65 -17.58
CA LYS A 98 -7.21 5.22 -16.32
C LYS A 98 -6.94 4.15 -15.29
N VAL A 99 -5.91 4.35 -14.47
CA VAL A 99 -5.60 3.48 -13.33
C VAL A 99 -5.36 4.31 -12.09
N THR A 100 -6.12 4.08 -11.04
CA THR A 100 -5.95 4.73 -9.73
C THR A 100 -5.33 3.74 -8.76
N LEU A 101 -4.15 4.08 -8.23
CA LEU A 101 -3.44 3.33 -7.20
C LEU A 101 -3.77 3.90 -5.82
N VAL A 102 -4.39 3.08 -4.96
CA VAL A 102 -4.84 3.44 -3.62
C VAL A 102 -4.12 2.58 -2.58
N ILE A 103 -3.66 3.21 -1.50
CA ILE A 103 -3.00 2.56 -0.37
C ILE A 103 -3.85 2.88 0.86
N ASP A 104 -4.64 1.93 1.33
CA ASP A 104 -5.80 2.20 2.20
C ASP A 104 -5.40 2.97 3.46
N GLU A 105 -4.35 2.52 4.15
CA GLU A 105 -3.93 3.05 5.45
C GLU A 105 -2.81 4.11 5.34
N ASN A 106 -2.60 4.68 4.14
CA ASN A 106 -1.73 5.85 3.99
C ASN A 106 -2.46 7.15 4.37
N PRO A 107 -1.76 8.15 4.95
CA PRO A 107 -2.36 9.45 5.27
C PRO A 107 -2.98 10.18 4.07
N ALA A 108 -2.46 9.94 2.86
CA ALA A 108 -3.11 10.25 1.60
C ALA A 108 -3.27 8.95 0.80
N PRO A 109 -4.49 8.38 0.73
CA PRO A 109 -4.70 7.05 0.17
C PRO A 109 -4.42 6.94 -1.33
N VAL A 110 -4.80 7.95 -2.13
CA VAL A 110 -4.49 7.95 -3.57
C VAL A 110 -3.02 8.26 -3.78
N ALA A 111 -2.25 7.25 -4.18
CA ALA A 111 -0.82 7.39 -4.42
C ALA A 111 -0.53 7.99 -5.80
N ALA A 112 -1.25 7.53 -6.81
CA ALA A 112 -1.20 8.07 -8.17
C ALA A 112 -2.46 7.70 -8.95
N THR A 113 -2.83 8.56 -9.89
CA THR A 113 -3.76 8.22 -10.97
C THR A 113 -3.01 8.36 -12.28
N PHE A 114 -3.02 7.32 -13.10
CA PHE A 114 -2.44 7.30 -14.44
C PHE A 114 -3.54 7.39 -15.49
N ASP A 115 -3.45 8.32 -16.43
CA ASP A 115 -4.31 8.36 -17.61
C ASP A 115 -3.51 7.84 -18.79
N ILE A 116 -4.02 6.80 -19.45
CA ILE A 116 -3.37 6.10 -20.56
C ILE A 116 -3.96 6.62 -21.85
N ALA A 117 -3.09 7.05 -22.77
CA ALA A 117 -3.54 7.59 -24.04
C ALA A 117 -4.15 6.48 -24.91
N GLU A 118 -5.05 6.89 -25.79
CA GLU A 118 -5.62 6.01 -26.80
C GLU A 118 -4.52 5.38 -27.66
N ASN A 119 -4.59 4.06 -27.86
CA ASN A 119 -3.61 3.33 -28.68
C ASN A 119 -2.15 3.48 -28.21
N ALA A 120 -1.90 3.88 -26.95
CA ALA A 120 -0.57 4.05 -26.39
C ALA A 120 0.27 2.76 -26.40
N GLY A 121 -0.39 1.59 -26.41
CA GLY A 121 0.27 0.28 -26.35
C GLY A 121 1.00 0.02 -25.02
N VAL A 122 0.62 0.75 -23.97
CA VAL A 122 1.09 0.54 -22.60
C VAL A 122 0.26 -0.58 -22.00
N THR A 123 0.94 -1.64 -21.54
CA THR A 123 0.32 -2.73 -20.77
C THR A 123 1.02 -2.97 -19.45
N GLN A 124 2.14 -2.31 -19.18
CA GLN A 124 2.83 -2.42 -17.90
C GLN A 124 3.30 -1.05 -17.44
N LEU A 125 3.04 -0.75 -16.17
CA LEU A 125 3.48 0.46 -15.49
C LEU A 125 4.00 0.06 -14.11
N SER A 126 5.23 0.43 -13.78
CA SER A 126 5.80 0.25 -12.46
C SER A 126 6.27 1.56 -11.86
N THR A 127 6.08 1.72 -10.57
CA THR A 127 6.62 2.83 -9.80
C THR A 127 7.04 2.37 -8.40
N ARG A 128 7.51 3.31 -7.57
CA ARG A 128 7.84 3.07 -6.16
C ARG A 128 7.02 3.99 -5.29
N VAL A 129 6.43 3.42 -4.24
CA VAL A 129 5.57 4.12 -3.30
C VAL A 129 6.07 3.99 -1.86
N ARG A 130 5.71 4.97 -1.05
CA ARG A 130 5.83 4.95 0.41
C ARG A 130 4.59 4.27 0.98
N VAL A 131 4.79 3.30 1.88
CA VAL A 131 3.70 2.62 2.59
C VAL A 131 3.85 2.85 4.08
N ASN A 132 2.82 3.41 4.70
CA ASN A 132 2.88 3.88 6.08
C ASN A 132 2.51 2.81 7.10
N GLU A 133 1.61 1.89 6.75
CA GLU A 133 1.12 0.84 7.64
C GLU A 133 0.86 -0.46 6.86
N TYR A 134 0.73 -1.57 7.56
CA TYR A 134 0.33 -2.84 6.95
C TYR A 134 -1.06 -2.68 6.35
N THR A 135 -1.17 -2.84 5.04
CA THR A 135 -2.33 -2.36 4.30
C THR A 135 -2.53 -3.13 3.00
N ASP A 136 -3.76 -3.14 2.52
CA ASP A 136 -4.05 -3.50 1.15
C ASP A 136 -3.73 -2.32 0.22
N ILE A 137 -3.07 -2.63 -0.87
CA ILE A 137 -2.89 -1.72 -2.00
C ILE A 137 -3.92 -2.14 -3.04
N HIS A 138 -4.78 -1.21 -3.43
CA HIS A 138 -5.79 -1.39 -4.47
C HIS A 138 -5.34 -0.72 -5.77
N ALA A 139 -5.52 -1.40 -6.89
CA ALA A 139 -5.42 -0.82 -8.22
C ALA A 139 -6.79 -0.90 -8.89
N VAL A 140 -7.36 0.26 -9.21
CA VAL A 140 -8.65 0.37 -9.90
C VAL A 140 -8.40 0.84 -11.32
N ALA A 141 -8.76 0.00 -12.30
CA ALA A 141 -8.64 0.30 -13.72
C ALA A 141 -10.01 0.68 -14.29
N GLU A 142 -10.07 1.80 -15.02
CA GLU A 142 -11.25 2.28 -15.73
C GLU A 142 -11.04 2.06 -17.24
N ALA A 143 -11.90 1.25 -17.84
CA ALA A 143 -11.93 1.01 -19.29
C ALA A 143 -12.59 2.16 -20.05
N ALA A 144 -12.37 2.20 -21.37
CA ALA A 144 -12.97 3.22 -22.25
C ALA A 144 -14.52 3.23 -22.22
N ASP A 145 -15.15 2.09 -21.91
CA ASP A 145 -16.61 1.98 -21.75
C ASP A 145 -17.12 2.43 -20.36
N GLY A 146 -16.22 2.81 -19.46
CA GLY A 146 -16.52 3.23 -18.09
C GLY A 146 -16.64 2.07 -17.09
N THR A 147 -16.34 0.83 -17.47
CA THR A 147 -16.27 -0.28 -16.52
C THR A 147 -15.08 -0.12 -15.59
N LEU A 148 -15.29 -0.33 -14.29
CA LEU A 148 -14.24 -0.33 -13.26
C LEU A 148 -13.87 -1.76 -12.88
N TYR A 149 -12.58 -2.06 -12.94
CA TYR A 149 -11.98 -3.31 -12.49
C TYR A 149 -11.10 -3.04 -11.29
N VAL A 150 -11.09 -3.93 -10.30
CA VAL A 150 -10.25 -3.77 -9.11
C VAL A 150 -9.51 -5.05 -8.77
N THR A 151 -8.25 -4.87 -8.38
CA THR A 151 -7.42 -5.90 -7.77
C THR A 151 -6.76 -5.31 -6.52
N SER A 152 -6.43 -6.16 -5.56
CA SER A 152 -5.72 -5.76 -4.35
C SER A 152 -4.55 -6.67 -4.02
N ARG A 153 -3.62 -6.14 -3.22
CA ARG A 153 -2.51 -6.90 -2.66
C ARG A 153 -2.15 -6.37 -1.28
N PHE A 154 -2.21 -7.25 -0.28
CA PHE A 154 -1.75 -6.94 1.07
C PHE A 154 -0.22 -6.86 1.13
N VAL A 155 0.31 -5.76 1.69
CA VAL A 155 1.74 -5.49 1.83
C VAL A 155 2.09 -5.23 3.30
N LYS A 156 3.08 -5.96 3.80
CA LYS A 156 3.66 -5.74 5.13
C LYS A 156 4.78 -4.70 5.05
N ALA A 157 4.45 -3.44 5.30
CA ALA A 157 5.38 -2.31 5.33
C ALA A 157 4.90 -1.26 6.36
N ALA A 158 5.80 -0.58 7.08
CA ALA A 158 5.37 0.42 8.06
C ALA A 158 6.36 1.59 8.15
N GLY A 159 5.87 2.82 8.31
CA GLY A 159 6.65 4.04 8.53
C GLY A 159 7.27 4.68 7.29
N GLY A 160 6.95 4.22 6.07
CA GLY A 160 7.57 4.71 4.83
C GLY A 160 7.32 6.18 4.53
N CYS A 161 6.18 6.72 4.96
CA CYS A 161 5.84 8.13 4.76
C CYS A 161 6.66 9.05 5.66
N ALA A 162 7.00 8.63 6.88
CA ALA A 162 7.81 9.42 7.82
C ALA A 162 9.32 9.14 7.73
N ALA A 163 9.72 8.15 6.92
CA ALA A 163 11.12 7.76 6.74
C ALA A 163 11.95 8.95 6.23
N PRO A 164 13.12 9.23 6.84
CA PRO A 164 13.95 10.38 6.48
C PRO A 164 14.41 10.30 5.02
N ALA A 165 14.76 11.45 4.43
CA ALA A 165 15.34 11.50 3.10
C ALA A 165 16.64 10.67 3.05
N ALA A 166 16.87 9.96 1.95
CA ALA A 166 18.04 9.11 1.79
C ALA A 166 19.31 9.93 1.53
N LYS A 167 19.16 11.14 0.97
CA LYS A 167 20.26 12.00 0.55
C LYS A 167 20.42 13.24 1.42
N ASP A 168 21.62 13.81 1.33
CA ASP A 168 21.91 15.14 1.83
C ASP A 168 21.02 16.19 1.12
N PRO A 169 20.39 17.13 1.87
CA PRO A 169 19.48 18.13 1.30
C PRO A 169 20.12 19.06 0.28
N GLU A 170 21.38 19.46 0.46
CA GLU A 170 22.07 20.37 -0.49
C GLU A 170 22.32 19.67 -1.82
N VAL A 171 22.74 18.40 -1.76
CA VAL A 171 22.91 17.56 -2.96
C VAL A 171 21.56 17.36 -3.65
N ALA A 172 20.52 17.00 -2.91
CA ALA A 172 19.18 16.79 -3.45
C ALA A 172 18.63 18.04 -4.16
N ALA A 173 18.85 19.23 -3.58
CA ALA A 173 18.46 20.50 -4.18
C ALA A 173 19.23 20.80 -5.47
N SER A 174 20.54 20.54 -5.51
CA SER A 174 21.38 20.80 -6.69
C SER A 174 21.09 19.86 -7.87
N GLU A 175 20.61 18.65 -7.60
CA GLU A 175 20.25 17.65 -8.61
C GLU A 175 18.77 17.71 -9.02
N MET A 176 17.95 18.51 -8.33
CA MET A 176 16.50 18.54 -8.54
C MET A 176 16.14 18.82 -10.00
N GLY A 177 15.20 18.03 -10.53
CA GLY A 177 14.74 18.12 -11.91
C GLY A 177 15.63 17.40 -12.93
N GLN A 178 16.80 16.89 -12.55
CA GLN A 178 17.60 16.06 -13.45
C GLN A 178 16.85 14.79 -13.81
N MET A 179 16.68 14.53 -15.10
CA MET A 179 15.99 13.36 -15.61
C MET A 179 16.91 12.43 -16.42
N LYS A 180 16.67 11.13 -16.30
CA LYS A 180 17.31 10.08 -17.09
C LYS A 180 16.26 9.07 -17.56
N LEU A 181 16.29 8.73 -18.84
CA LEU A 181 15.51 7.65 -19.43
C LEU A 181 16.44 6.50 -19.79
N ARG A 182 16.11 5.29 -19.36
CA ARG A 182 16.82 4.06 -19.72
C ARG A 182 15.91 3.20 -20.57
N PHE A 183 16.46 2.56 -21.60
CA PHE A 183 15.75 1.61 -22.45
C PHE A 183 16.19 0.18 -22.14
N PHE A 184 15.26 -0.76 -22.25
CA PHE A 184 15.48 -2.20 -22.07
C PHE A 184 14.82 -2.95 -23.23
N GLU A 185 15.45 -4.03 -23.67
CA GLU A 185 14.84 -4.96 -24.63
C GLU A 185 13.80 -5.82 -23.88
N ALA A 186 12.58 -5.95 -24.42
CA ALA A 186 11.60 -6.85 -23.84
C ALA A 186 12.01 -8.31 -24.13
N ALA A 187 11.95 -9.17 -23.11
CA ALA A 187 12.49 -10.53 -23.19
C ALA A 187 11.67 -11.51 -24.05
N ALA A 188 10.45 -11.14 -24.47
CA ALA A 188 9.47 -12.09 -25.04
C ALA A 188 8.82 -11.65 -26.35
N ASP A 189 8.76 -10.35 -26.64
CA ASP A 189 8.09 -9.81 -27.82
C ASP A 189 9.02 -8.80 -28.50
N ALA A 190 9.38 -9.07 -29.76
CA ALA A 190 10.34 -8.26 -30.50
C ALA A 190 9.83 -6.85 -30.81
N ASP A 191 8.50 -6.66 -30.82
CA ASP A 191 7.86 -5.38 -31.13
C ASP A 191 7.51 -4.57 -29.87
N ARG A 192 7.91 -5.07 -28.70
CA ARG A 192 7.72 -4.38 -27.43
C ARG A 192 9.04 -4.00 -26.81
N HIS A 193 9.03 -2.83 -26.21
CA HIS A 193 10.18 -2.26 -25.55
C HIS A 193 9.77 -1.73 -24.20
N GLU A 194 10.76 -1.52 -23.35
CA GLU A 194 10.53 -0.97 -22.03
C GLU A 194 11.45 0.21 -21.80
N ALA A 195 10.92 1.22 -21.12
CA ALA A 195 11.66 2.38 -20.69
C ALA A 195 11.49 2.60 -19.19
N GLN A 196 12.51 3.20 -18.57
CA GLN A 196 12.47 3.64 -17.18
C GLN A 196 12.89 5.10 -17.10
N LEU A 197 11.93 5.96 -16.78
CA LEU A 197 12.19 7.34 -16.40
C LEU A 197 12.60 7.38 -14.93
N MET A 198 13.63 8.15 -14.64
CA MET A 198 14.06 8.51 -13.29
C MET A 198 14.18 10.03 -13.23
N ILE A 199 13.60 10.61 -12.19
CA ILE A 199 13.61 12.05 -11.93
C ILE A 199 14.25 12.27 -10.57
N ARG A 200 15.25 13.14 -10.49
CA ARG A 200 15.79 13.60 -9.21
C ARG A 200 14.81 14.58 -8.59
N HIS A 201 14.21 14.21 -7.46
CA HIS A 201 13.27 15.05 -6.74
C HIS A 201 13.13 14.55 -5.29
N PRO A 202 13.08 15.45 -4.28
CA PRO A 202 13.00 15.04 -2.87
C PRO A 202 11.75 14.22 -2.56
N ASN A 203 10.61 14.54 -3.19
CA ASN A 203 9.34 13.84 -2.99
C ASN A 203 9.04 13.64 -1.49
N ASN A 204 9.09 14.77 -0.77
CA ASN A 204 8.79 14.85 0.65
C ASN A 204 7.29 14.67 0.85
N SER A 205 6.92 13.82 1.79
CA SER A 205 5.53 13.47 2.08
C SER A 205 4.82 14.49 2.97
N GLY A 206 5.57 15.38 3.63
CA GLY A 206 5.05 16.26 4.69
C GLY A 206 5.12 15.66 6.11
N LEU A 207 5.47 14.37 6.22
CA LEU A 207 5.44 13.62 7.49
C LEU A 207 6.83 13.37 8.08
N GLN A 208 7.87 13.60 7.28
CA GLN A 208 9.25 13.52 7.71
C GLN A 208 9.59 14.65 8.68
N LYS A 209 10.51 14.39 9.61
CA LYS A 209 11.09 15.42 10.48
C LYS A 209 12.53 15.71 10.08
N ASP A 210 12.84 16.99 10.01
CA ASP A 210 14.21 17.47 9.90
C ASP A 210 14.95 17.14 11.21
N GLN A 211 16.10 16.47 11.10
CA GLN A 211 16.81 15.94 12.27
C GLN A 211 17.53 17.03 13.09
N VAL A 212 17.65 18.25 12.55
CA VAL A 212 18.33 19.38 13.21
C VAL A 212 17.30 20.28 13.89
N THR A 213 16.31 20.75 13.13
CA THR A 213 15.27 21.67 13.58
C THR A 213 14.14 20.96 14.33
N LEU A 214 14.00 19.65 14.14
CA LEU A 214 12.91 18.80 14.66
C LEU A 214 11.51 19.18 14.16
N LEU A 215 11.43 20.08 13.17
CA LEU A 215 10.19 20.47 12.50
C LEU A 215 9.84 19.46 11.40
N TYR A 216 8.55 19.43 11.03
CA TYR A 216 8.12 18.67 9.86
C TYR A 216 8.64 19.31 8.58
N ILE A 217 9.19 18.49 7.70
CA ILE A 217 9.58 18.90 6.35
C ILE A 217 8.28 19.05 5.54
N PRO A 218 8.02 20.21 4.92
CA PRO A 218 6.83 20.40 4.10
C PRO A 218 6.72 19.35 2.98
N ALA A 219 5.48 19.02 2.60
CA ALA A 219 5.24 18.17 1.45
C ALA A 219 5.75 18.88 0.19
N HIS A 220 6.59 18.20 -0.59
CA HIS A 220 7.18 18.72 -1.82
C HIS A 220 7.44 17.55 -2.76
N PHE A 221 6.53 17.33 -3.71
CA PHE A 221 6.53 16.15 -4.57
C PHE A 221 6.09 16.48 -5.99
N ILE A 222 6.44 15.59 -6.93
CA ILE A 222 5.93 15.64 -8.32
C ILE A 222 4.42 15.38 -8.30
N SER A 223 3.62 16.41 -8.56
CA SER A 223 2.15 16.36 -8.62
C SER A 223 1.65 15.96 -10.00
N GLU A 224 2.39 16.28 -11.07
CA GLU A 224 2.03 15.95 -12.44
C GLU A 224 3.21 15.37 -13.21
N LEU A 225 2.96 14.38 -14.05
CA LEU A 225 3.87 13.87 -15.06
C LEU A 225 3.11 13.67 -16.37
N ALA A 226 3.71 14.07 -17.49
CA ALA A 226 3.23 13.74 -18.82
C ALA A 226 4.39 13.15 -19.64
N ILE A 227 4.15 11.99 -20.25
CA ILE A 227 5.06 11.33 -21.17
C ILE A 227 4.45 11.37 -22.56
N THR A 228 5.21 11.87 -23.52
CA THR A 228 4.88 11.78 -24.94
C THR A 228 5.95 10.99 -25.67
N ARG A 229 5.55 10.34 -26.76
CA ARG A 229 6.42 9.61 -27.68
C ARG A 229 6.10 10.06 -29.09
N ASN A 230 7.12 10.52 -29.82
CA ASN A 230 6.95 11.10 -31.16
C ASN A 230 5.93 12.27 -31.21
N GLY A 231 5.83 13.04 -30.12
CA GLY A 231 4.86 14.13 -29.98
C GLY A 231 3.43 13.69 -29.65
N GLU A 232 3.15 12.38 -29.61
CA GLU A 232 1.85 11.85 -29.20
C GLU A 232 1.85 11.50 -27.70
N PRO A 233 0.76 11.75 -26.96
CA PRO A 233 0.63 11.32 -25.57
C PRO A 233 0.79 9.81 -25.43
N LEU A 234 1.56 9.38 -24.43
CA LEU A 234 1.66 7.97 -24.04
C LEU A 234 0.85 7.71 -22.77
N PHE A 235 1.20 8.41 -21.69
CA PHE A 235 0.41 8.45 -20.47
C PHE A 235 0.75 9.72 -19.67
N SER A 236 -0.14 10.08 -18.75
CA SER A 236 0.10 11.06 -17.70
C SER A 236 -0.14 10.48 -16.32
N MET A 237 0.38 11.15 -15.29
CA MET A 237 0.15 10.81 -13.90
C MET A 237 -0.22 12.08 -13.12
N THR A 238 -1.26 11.99 -12.30
CA THR A 238 -1.44 12.86 -11.13
C THR A 238 -0.95 12.11 -9.89
N GLY A 239 0.09 12.63 -9.25
CA GLY A 239 0.77 12.00 -8.11
C GLY A 239 0.33 12.57 -6.76
N GLY A 240 0.51 11.77 -5.71
CA GLY A 240 0.35 12.20 -4.32
C GLY A 240 1.64 12.06 -3.51
N ILE A 241 1.57 12.39 -2.21
CA ILE A 241 2.69 12.30 -1.26
C ILE A 241 3.25 10.88 -1.08
N SER A 242 2.54 9.87 -1.57
CA SER A 242 2.92 8.46 -1.48
C SER A 242 3.93 8.06 -2.56
N ILE A 243 4.21 8.86 -3.58
CA ILE A 243 5.29 8.55 -4.53
C ILE A 243 6.66 8.76 -3.86
N SER A 244 7.53 7.76 -3.96
CA SER A 244 8.84 7.75 -3.30
C SER A 244 9.79 8.87 -3.76
N GLU A 245 10.80 9.16 -2.93
CA GLU A 245 11.97 9.97 -3.30
C GLU A 245 12.62 9.46 -4.60
N ASP A 246 13.16 10.39 -5.39
CA ASP A 246 13.71 10.12 -6.73
C ASP A 246 12.73 9.28 -7.58
N PRO A 247 11.53 9.82 -7.91
CA PRO A 247 10.48 9.04 -8.53
C PRO A 247 10.97 8.33 -9.79
N SER A 248 10.55 7.07 -9.92
CA SER A 248 10.85 6.26 -11.09
C SER A 248 9.58 5.65 -11.64
N PHE A 249 9.47 5.71 -12.97
CA PHE A 249 8.35 5.17 -13.73
C PHE A 249 8.92 4.27 -14.80
N ARG A 250 8.66 2.98 -14.69
CA ARG A 250 9.02 1.98 -15.70
C ARG A 250 7.76 1.62 -16.46
N PHE A 251 7.85 1.54 -17.77
CA PHE A 251 6.68 1.31 -18.61
C PHE A 251 7.09 0.63 -19.91
N ASP A 252 6.18 -0.19 -20.43
CA ASP A 252 6.33 -0.76 -21.75
C ASP A 252 5.65 0.11 -22.82
N TYR A 253 6.01 -0.16 -24.06
CA TYR A 253 5.39 0.43 -25.24
C TYR A 253 5.55 -0.50 -26.44
N ALA A 254 4.65 -0.38 -27.41
CA ALA A 254 4.70 -1.13 -28.67
C ALA A 254 5.18 -0.25 -29.83
N GLY A 255 5.88 -0.84 -30.79
CA GLY A 255 6.38 -0.16 -31.99
C GLY A 255 7.81 0.36 -31.85
N GLU A 256 8.33 0.96 -32.91
CA GLU A 256 9.76 1.28 -33.05
C GLU A 256 10.31 2.24 -31.97
N ALA A 257 11.64 2.19 -31.79
CA ALA A 257 12.36 3.12 -30.95
C ALA A 257 12.13 4.57 -31.40
N ALA A 258 11.58 5.40 -30.51
CA ALA A 258 11.18 6.77 -30.82
C ALA A 258 11.70 7.76 -29.76
N ALA A 259 11.67 9.05 -30.10
CA ALA A 259 11.99 10.11 -29.15
C ALA A 259 10.87 10.23 -28.10
N PHE A 260 11.28 10.30 -26.84
CA PHE A 260 10.39 10.56 -25.71
C PHE A 260 10.56 11.99 -25.23
N HIS A 261 9.49 12.58 -24.73
CA HIS A 261 9.56 13.82 -23.97
C HIS A 261 8.79 13.64 -22.66
N ALA A 262 9.48 13.93 -21.55
CA ALA A 262 8.92 13.89 -20.22
C ALA A 262 8.80 15.32 -19.68
N ARG A 263 7.62 15.62 -19.14
CA ARG A 263 7.31 16.88 -18.46
C ARG A 263 6.78 16.56 -17.06
N ALA A 264 7.42 17.07 -16.02
CA ALA A 264 6.99 16.92 -14.64
C ALA A 264 6.76 18.28 -13.98
N VAL A 265 5.77 18.37 -13.09
CA VAL A 265 5.48 19.56 -12.28
C VAL A 265 5.47 19.14 -10.82
N ASP A 266 6.10 19.94 -9.95
CA ASP A 266 6.03 19.74 -8.50
C ASP A 266 4.96 20.61 -7.82
N THR A 267 4.71 20.37 -6.54
CA THR A 267 3.74 21.13 -5.74
C THR A 267 4.07 22.62 -5.56
N ASP A 268 5.31 23.03 -5.83
CA ASP A 268 5.75 24.43 -5.77
C ASP A 268 5.59 25.14 -7.13
N GLY A 269 5.15 24.40 -8.16
CA GLY A 269 4.94 24.90 -9.52
C GLY A 269 6.20 24.88 -10.38
N ASN A 270 7.30 24.27 -9.93
CA ASN A 270 8.47 24.09 -10.77
C ASN A 270 8.16 23.10 -11.90
N VAL A 271 8.67 23.39 -13.08
CA VAL A 271 8.49 22.56 -14.28
C VAL A 271 9.84 21.99 -14.69
N PHE A 272 9.89 20.66 -14.83
CA PHE A 272 11.07 19.93 -15.28
C PHE A 272 10.73 19.20 -16.58
N GLU A 273 11.50 19.46 -17.64
CA GLU A 273 11.24 18.90 -18.96
C GLU A 273 12.52 18.38 -19.59
N LYS A 274 12.44 17.22 -20.26
CA LYS A 274 13.55 16.67 -21.03
C LYS A 274 13.08 15.78 -22.16
N SER A 275 13.71 15.95 -23.32
CA SER A 275 13.57 15.05 -24.46
C SER A 275 14.71 14.03 -24.49
N PHE A 276 14.39 12.79 -24.86
CA PHE A 276 15.30 11.67 -24.92
C PHE A 276 15.20 11.01 -26.28
N THR A 277 16.34 10.84 -26.94
CA THR A 277 16.42 10.12 -28.22
C THR A 277 17.07 8.76 -27.98
N PRO A 278 16.55 7.67 -28.57
CA PRO A 278 17.20 6.37 -28.49
C PRO A 278 18.68 6.45 -28.91
N GLY A 279 19.57 5.87 -28.12
CA GLY A 279 21.01 5.85 -28.39
C GLY A 279 21.82 7.04 -27.86
N GLN A 280 21.21 8.03 -27.21
CA GLN A 280 21.92 9.06 -26.43
C GLN A 280 21.65 8.86 -24.93
N SER A 281 22.59 8.24 -24.23
CA SER A 281 22.58 8.04 -22.77
C SER A 281 23.65 8.88 -22.09
#